data_AF-A0A7S0GNV6-F1
#
_entry.id   AF-A0A7S0GNV6-F1
#
_cell.length_a   1.000
_cell.length_b   1.000
_cell.length_c   1.000
_cell.angle_alpha   90.00
_cell.angle_beta   90.00
_cell.angle_gamma   90.00
#
_symmetry.space_group_name_H-M   'P 1'
#
loop_
_entity.id
_entity.type
_entity.pdbx_description
1 polymer ?
#
loop_
_entity_poly.entity_id
_entity_poly.type
_entity_poly.pdbx_seq_one_letter_code
_entity_poly.pdbx_strand_id
1 'polypeptide(L)'
;DAKLYSRSLRIDCGDIDILKKMPVIAQAALADVKISRPFLDFGECSVNKSNSIPISLLNRSKILSLKFGFGKIAQFSVQPSKGILKPLENLDVVVTFSPHNLGRFKQNI
;
A
#
# COMPACT_ATOMS: atom_id res chain seq x y z
N ASP A 1 -4.99 -4.17 12.46
CA ASP A 1 -5.99 -3.98 13.53
C ASP A 1 -6.44 -2.53 13.62
N ALA A 2 -7.73 -2.29 13.92
CA ALA A 2 -8.29 -0.95 14.07
C ALA A 2 -8.68 -0.69 15.53
N LYS A 3 -8.32 0.47 16.07
CA LYS A 3 -8.61 0.87 17.44
C LYS A 3 -9.79 1.84 17.46
N LEU A 4 -10.80 1.49 18.25
CA LEU A 4 -12.00 2.31 18.47
C LEU A 4 -11.80 3.24 19.65
N TYR A 5 -12.25 4.47 19.50
CA TYR A 5 -12.26 5.49 20.54
C TYR A 5 -13.69 6.01 20.67
N SER A 6 -14.18 6.12 21.90
CA SER A 6 -15.48 6.74 22.18
C SER A 6 -15.34 7.81 23.25
N ARG A 7 -15.95 8.97 23.02
CA ARG A 7 -16.01 10.13 23.91
C ARG A 7 -17.40 10.72 23.83
N SER A 8 -17.83 11.51 24.82
CA SER A 8 -19.15 12.16 24.79
C SER A 8 -19.00 13.67 24.65
N LEU A 9 -19.65 14.27 23.66
CA LEU A 9 -19.82 15.71 23.55
C LEU A 9 -20.97 16.15 24.47
N ARG A 10 -20.78 17.28 25.15
CA ARG A 10 -21.84 17.97 25.89
C ARG A 10 -22.29 19.14 25.03
N ILE A 11 -23.58 19.20 24.73
CA ILE A 11 -24.18 20.33 24.02
C ILE A 11 -24.95 21.13 25.07
N ASP A 12 -24.58 22.39 25.22
CA ASP A 12 -25.26 23.36 26.07
C ASP A 12 -26.11 24.28 25.17
N CYS A 13 -27.39 24.40 25.47
CA CYS A 13 -28.32 25.26 24.75
C CYS A 13 -29.01 26.12 25.81
N GLY A 14 -28.64 27.41 25.86
CA GLY A 14 -28.96 28.31 26.97
C GLY A 14 -30.45 28.54 27.25
N ASP A 15 -31.35 28.07 26.38
CA ASP A 15 -32.79 28.23 26.54
C ASP A 15 -33.49 26.96 27.08
N ILE A 16 -32.78 25.83 27.18
CA ILE A 16 -33.32 24.55 27.65
C ILE A 16 -32.26 23.85 28.51
N ASP A 17 -32.56 23.69 29.82
CA ASP A 17 -31.71 23.06 30.85
C ASP A 17 -31.42 21.55 30.65
N ILE A 18 -31.52 21.06 29.42
CA ILE A 18 -31.32 19.65 29.05
C ILE A 18 -29.91 19.49 28.47
N LEU A 19 -28.97 19.10 29.34
CA LEU A 19 -27.64 18.66 28.95
C LEU A 19 -27.72 17.33 28.19
N LYS A 20 -27.77 17.39 26.86
CA LYS A 20 -27.79 16.19 26.02
C LYS A 20 -26.36 15.72 25.72
N LYS A 21 -25.99 14.54 26.24
CA LYS A 21 -24.71 13.89 25.94
C LYS A 21 -24.81 13.12 24.62
N MET A 22 -24.01 13.48 23.62
CA MET A 22 -23.93 12.77 22.35
C MET A 22 -22.64 11.95 22.28
N PRO A 23 -22.69 10.62 22.07
CA PRO A 23 -21.49 9.83 21.89
C PRO A 23 -20.82 10.14 20.54
N VAL A 24 -19.55 10.46 20.58
CA VAL A 24 -18.63 10.55 19.45
C VAL A 24 -17.82 9.27 19.41
N ILE A 25 -17.79 8.62 18.25
CA ILE A 25 -17.01 7.41 18.00
C ILE A 25 -15.99 7.74 16.91
N ALA A 26 -14.75 7.31 17.10
CA ALA A 26 -13.68 7.41 16.12
C ALA A 26 -12.99 6.05 15.97
N GLN A 27 -12.51 5.74 14.77
CA GLN A 27 -11.76 4.52 14.49
C GLN A 27 -10.44 4.88 13.82
N ALA A 28 -9.33 4.36 14.35
CA ALA A 28 -8.01 4.51 13.75
C ALA A 28 -7.49 3.15 13.28
N ALA A 29 -6.94 3.08 12.07
CA ALA A 29 -6.36 1.86 11.52
C ALA A 29 -4.99 2.18 10.90
N LEU A 30 -4.06 1.23 10.97
CA LEU A 30 -2.76 1.35 10.31
C LEU A 30 -2.83 0.76 8.91
N ALA A 31 -2.02 1.33 8.00
CA ALA A 31 -1.79 0.72 6.71
C ALA A 31 -1.02 -0.60 6.89
N ASP A 32 -1.47 -1.66 6.21
CA ASP A 32 -0.86 -2.99 6.33
C ASP A 32 -0.85 -3.68 4.96
N VAL A 33 0.31 -3.67 4.31
CA VAL A 33 0.55 -4.33 3.02
C VAL A 33 1.61 -5.42 3.18
N LYS A 34 1.33 -6.60 2.62
CA LYS A 34 2.27 -7.72 2.53
C LYS A 34 2.71 -7.90 1.08
N ILE A 35 4.03 -8.00 0.87
CA ILE A 35 4.63 -8.29 -0.43
C ILE A 35 5.08 -9.75 -0.42
N SER A 36 4.74 -10.52 -1.44
CA SER A 36 5.12 -11.95 -1.54
C SER A 36 6.63 -12.17 -1.64
N ARG A 37 7.34 -11.32 -2.37
CA ARG A 37 8.78 -11.43 -2.62
C ARG A 37 9.47 -10.07 -2.41
N PRO A 38 10.08 -9.83 -1.24
CA PRO A 38 10.80 -8.58 -0.98
C PRO A 38 12.17 -8.49 -1.68
N PHE A 39 12.69 -9.63 -2.15
CA PHE A 39 13.94 -9.70 -2.91
C PHE A 39 13.67 -10.39 -4.25
N LEU A 40 14.13 -9.78 -5.33
CA LEU A 40 13.98 -10.29 -6.69
C LEU A 40 15.36 -10.50 -7.30
N ASP A 41 15.64 -11.75 -7.69
CA ASP A 41 16.83 -12.12 -8.43
C ASP A 41 16.43 -12.47 -9.87
N PHE A 42 16.88 -11.65 -10.81
CA PHE A 42 16.64 -11.85 -12.24
C PHE A 42 17.71 -12.74 -12.90
N GLY A 43 18.74 -13.16 -12.15
CA GLY A 43 19.84 -13.97 -12.65
C GLY A 43 20.62 -13.28 -13.77
N GLU A 44 21.20 -14.09 -14.66
CA GLU A 44 21.90 -13.60 -15.84
C GLU A 44 20.91 -13.11 -16.89
N CYS A 45 21.02 -11.83 -17.26
CA CYS A 45 20.20 -11.19 -18.28
C CYS A 45 21.07 -10.71 -19.43
N SER A 46 20.75 -11.10 -20.67
CA SER A 46 21.45 -10.54 -21.84
C SER A 46 21.08 -9.07 -22.02
N VAL A 47 22.04 -8.25 -22.47
CA VAL A 47 21.78 -6.85 -22.81
C VAL A 47 20.66 -6.76 -23.84
N ASN A 48 19.77 -5.78 -23.68
CA ASN A 48 18.58 -5.55 -24.49
C ASN A 48 17.51 -6.65 -24.43
N LYS A 49 17.67 -7.68 -23.57
CA LYS A 49 16.60 -8.62 -23.23
C LYS A 49 15.99 -8.23 -21.90
N SER A 50 14.67 -8.36 -21.81
CA SER A 50 13.94 -8.07 -20.58
C SER A 50 13.54 -9.36 -19.88
N ASN A 51 13.70 -9.41 -18.57
CA ASN A 51 13.21 -10.49 -17.72
C ASN A 51 12.18 -9.95 -16.74
N SER A 52 11.11 -10.70 -16.51
CA SER A 52 9.98 -10.26 -15.68
C SER A 52 9.68 -11.26 -14.59
N ILE A 53 9.43 -10.76 -13.37
CA ILE A 53 9.04 -11.55 -12.21
C ILE A 53 7.73 -11.01 -11.65
N PRO A 54 6.66 -11.81 -11.58
CA PRO A 54 5.41 -11.41 -10.94
C PRO A 54 5.56 -11.43 -9.41
N ILE A 55 5.04 -10.42 -8.72
CA ILE A 55 4.90 -10.37 -7.27
C ILE A 55 3.47 -10.00 -6.93
N SER A 56 2.98 -10.48 -5.79
CA SER A 56 1.69 -10.06 -5.25
C SER A 56 1.83 -9.03 -4.12
N LEU A 57 0.92 -8.06 -4.14
CA LEU A 57 0.68 -7.08 -3.09
C LEU A 57 -0.66 -7.39 -2.42
N LEU A 58 -0.63 -7.74 -1.14
CA LEU A 58 -1.82 -8.03 -0.34
C LEU A 58 -2.07 -6.91 0.66
N ASN A 59 -3.19 -6.22 0.54
CA ASN A 59 -3.68 -5.35 1.59
C ASN A 59 -4.32 -6.20 2.70
N ARG A 60 -3.66 -6.29 3.86
CA ARG A 60 -4.18 -7.04 5.00
C ARG A 60 -5.15 -6.23 5.85
N SER A 61 -5.30 -4.93 5.57
CA SER A 61 -6.29 -4.10 6.24
C SER A 61 -7.69 -4.54 5.84
N LYS A 62 -8.56 -4.69 6.85
CA LYS A 62 -9.99 -5.02 6.67
C LYS A 62 -10.85 -3.79 6.40
N ILE A 63 -10.29 -2.59 6.57
CA ILE A 63 -11.07 -1.34 6.63
C ILE A 63 -10.47 -0.27 5.71
N LEU A 64 -9.14 -0.16 5.63
CA LEU A 64 -8.49 0.89 4.85
C LEU A 64 -8.11 0.41 3.45
N SER A 65 -8.49 1.17 2.44
CA SER A 65 -7.87 1.10 1.12
C SER A 65 -6.47 1.70 1.18
N LEU A 66 -5.50 1.06 0.52
CA LEU A 66 -4.11 1.50 0.49
C LEU A 66 -3.74 2.00 -0.90
N LYS A 67 -3.23 3.23 -1.00
CA LYS A 67 -2.64 3.73 -2.24
C LYS A 67 -1.20 3.26 -2.35
N PHE A 68 -0.83 2.64 -3.47
CA PHE A 68 0.55 2.23 -3.74
C PHE A 68 1.10 2.96 -4.98
N GLY A 69 2.42 3.10 -5.03
CA GLY A 69 3.13 3.68 -6.15
C GLY A 69 4.60 3.29 -6.12
N PHE A 70 5.10 2.81 -7.25
CA PHE A 70 6.50 2.46 -7.46
C PHE A 70 7.26 3.64 -8.06
N GLY A 71 8.46 3.89 -7.54
CA GLY A 71 9.37 4.90 -8.08
C GLY A 71 9.86 4.53 -9.49
N LYS A 72 10.20 5.54 -10.29
CA LYS A 72 10.92 5.30 -11.55
C LYS A 72 12.36 4.95 -11.23
N ILE A 73 12.81 3.79 -11.69
CA ILE A 73 14.17 3.29 -11.47
C ILE A 73 14.74 2.89 -12.82
N ALA A 74 15.99 3.29 -13.10
CA ALA A 74 16.62 3.01 -14.38
C ALA A 74 16.65 1.50 -14.64
N GLN A 75 16.27 1.08 -15.84
CA GLN A 75 16.24 -0.32 -16.28
C GLN A 75 15.22 -1.22 -15.55
N PHE A 76 14.43 -0.70 -14.62
CA PHE A 76 13.36 -1.43 -13.97
C PHE A 76 12.00 -0.78 -14.26
N SER A 77 10.99 -1.60 -14.51
CA SER A 77 9.60 -1.14 -14.63
C SER A 77 8.68 -2.06 -13.85
N VAL A 78 7.59 -1.50 -13.31
CA VAL A 78 6.57 -2.25 -12.57
C VAL A 78 5.22 -1.98 -13.18
N GLN A 79 4.44 -3.03 -13.44
CA GLN A 79 3.09 -2.92 -14.00
C GLN A 79 2.07 -3.73 -13.19
N PRO A 80 1.00 -3.11 -12.66
CA PRO A 80 0.76 -1.66 -12.58
C PRO A 80 1.78 -0.93 -11.68
N SER A 81 2.19 0.28 -12.09
CA SER A 81 3.15 1.11 -11.33
C SER A 81 2.54 1.90 -10.18
N LYS A 82 1.22 2.08 -10.16
CA LYS A 82 0.48 2.78 -9.11
C LYS A 82 -0.98 2.35 -9.10
N GLY A 83 -1.63 2.49 -7.96
CA GLY A 83 -3.04 2.15 -7.84
C GLY A 83 -3.55 2.24 -6.41
N ILE A 84 -4.73 1.66 -6.19
CA ILE A 84 -5.38 1.55 -4.89
C ILE A 84 -5.69 0.07 -4.67
N LEU A 85 -5.23 -0.47 -3.54
CA LEU A 85 -5.61 -1.79 -3.03
C LEU A 85 -6.78 -1.62 -2.06
N LYS A 86 -7.91 -2.21 -2.37
CA LYS A 86 -9.08 -2.29 -1.50
C LYS A 86 -8.78 -3.16 -0.28
N PRO A 87 -9.58 -3.08 0.79
CA PRO A 87 -9.43 -3.95 1.94
C PRO A 87 -9.41 -5.43 1.53
N LEU A 88 -8.45 -6.18 2.06
CA LEU A 88 -8.25 -7.61 1.78
C LEU A 88 -7.94 -7.95 0.32
N GLU A 89 -7.71 -6.95 -0.54
CA GLU A 89 -7.40 -7.18 -1.95
C GLU A 89 -5.97 -7.69 -2.12
N ASN A 90 -5.83 -8.67 -3.00
CA ASN A 90 -4.55 -9.17 -3.49
C ASN A 90 -4.42 -8.78 -4.97
N LEU A 91 -3.32 -8.11 -5.31
CA LEU A 91 -3.04 -7.65 -6.68
C LEU A 91 -1.68 -8.19 -7.12
N ASP A 92 -1.65 -8.81 -8.29
CA ASP A 92 -0.40 -9.18 -8.94
C ASP A 92 0.16 -7.99 -9.72
N VAL A 93 1.44 -7.72 -9.50
CA VAL A 93 2.23 -6.72 -10.23
C VAL A 93 3.45 -7.39 -10.83
N VAL A 94 3.84 -6.98 -12.01
CA VAL A 94 4.99 -7.56 -12.73
C VAL A 94 6.15 -6.58 -12.66
N VAL A 95 7.26 -7.02 -12.08
CA VAL A 95 8.53 -6.26 -12.10
C VAL A 95 9.36 -6.77 -13.26
N THR A 96 9.76 -5.86 -14.15
CA THR A 96 10.56 -6.16 -15.34
C THR A 96 11.90 -5.46 -15.25
N PHE A 97 12.98 -6.21 -15.47
CA PHE A 97 14.34 -5.70 -15.61
C PHE A 97 14.74 -5.73 -17.08
N SER A 98 15.19 -4.58 -17.61
CA SER A 98 15.56 -4.33 -18.99
C SER A 98 16.95 -3.67 -19.07
N PRO A 99 18.05 -4.45 -18.94
CA PRO A 99 19.41 -3.94 -18.99
C PRO A 99 19.77 -3.39 -20.36
N HIS A 100 20.27 -2.15 -20.40
CA HIS A 100 20.79 -1.51 -21.61
C HIS A 100 22.33 -1.51 -21.67
N ASN A 101 22.98 -1.77 -20.52
CA ASN A 101 24.43 -1.80 -20.37
C ASN A 101 24.85 -3.11 -19.71
N LEU A 102 26.09 -3.54 -19.95
CA LEU A 102 26.70 -4.66 -19.25
C LEU A 102 27.04 -4.26 -17.80
N GLY A 103 26.88 -5.19 -16.87
CA GLY A 103 27.27 -5.00 -15.47
C GLY A 103 26.36 -5.71 -14.47
N ARG A 104 26.70 -5.55 -13.19
CA ARG A 104 25.88 -6.04 -12.07
C ARG A 104 24.99 -4.91 -11.56
N PHE A 105 23.68 -5.13 -11.56
CA PHE A 105 22.69 -4.13 -11.15
C PHE A 105 22.05 -4.52 -9.81
N LYS A 106 21.96 -3.57 -8.87
CA LYS A 106 21.26 -3.71 -7.59
C LYS A 106 20.49 -2.42 -7.31
N GLN A 107 19.19 -2.51 -7.07
CA GLN A 107 18.31 -1.36 -6.84
C GLN A 107 17.27 -1.69 -5.76
N ASN A 108 16.82 -0.66 -5.05
CA ASN A 108 15.68 -0.74 -4.11
C ASN A 108 14.45 -0.16 -4.81
N ILE A 109 13.39 -0.96 -4.93
CA ILE A 109 12.14 -0.62 -5.63
C ILE A 109 11.01 -0.47 -4.62
#